data_AF-A0A822AKJ5-F1
#
_entry.id   AF-A0A822AKJ5-F1
#
_cell.length_a   1.000
_cell.length_b   1.000
_cell.length_c   1.000
_cell.angle_alpha   90.00
_cell.angle_beta   90.00
_cell.angle_gamma   90.00
#
_symmetry.space_group_name_H-M   'P 1'
#
loop_
_entity.id
_entity.type
_entity.pdbx_description
1 polymer ?
#
loop_
_entity_poly.entity_id
_entity_poly.type
_entity_poly.pdbx_seq_one_letter_code
_entity_poly.pdbx_strand_id
1 'polypeptide(L)'
;HFLLPSNTSKPKTINECMPMIGARFYAQIDNSHVRGDNLENELAKELDCGRLFRLICKLDALLERPEHSINHAWSETGDRYILKLFRDFIFHSVGFDGEPILDIAHIVQCLNK
;
A
#
# COMPACT_ATOMS: atom_id res chain seq x y z
N HIS A 1 30.18 35.99 2.99
CA HIS A 1 30.58 37.21 2.25
C HIS A 1 30.40 36.97 0.75
N PHE A 2 29.16 36.87 0.27
CA PHE A 2 28.87 36.79 -1.18
C PHE A 2 28.39 38.18 -1.59
N LEU A 3 29.32 38.99 -2.07
CA LEU A 3 29.01 40.33 -2.58
C LEU A 3 28.27 40.16 -3.90
N LEU A 4 26.98 40.48 -3.94
CA LEU A 4 26.30 40.76 -5.21
C LEU A 4 26.93 42.03 -5.78
N PRO A 5 27.50 42.03 -7.00
CA PRO A 5 28.02 43.24 -7.60
C PRO A 5 26.85 44.17 -7.88
N SER A 6 26.80 45.27 -7.14
CA SER A 6 25.86 46.37 -7.31
C SER A 6 26.29 47.23 -8.50
N ASN A 7 26.27 46.72 -9.73
CA ASN A 7 26.18 47.58 -10.91
C ASN A 7 25.87 46.80 -12.19
N THR A 8 24.78 47.15 -12.87
CA THR A 8 24.66 47.39 -14.33
C THR A 8 23.21 47.29 -14.77
N SER A 9 22.83 48.20 -15.66
CA SER A 9 21.50 48.53 -16.16
C SER A 9 20.83 47.48 -17.06
N LYS A 10 21.03 46.18 -16.82
CA LYS A 10 20.35 45.10 -17.55
C LYS A 10 19.35 44.40 -16.63
N PRO A 11 18.13 44.08 -17.11
CA PRO A 11 17.18 43.31 -16.31
C PRO A 11 17.82 41.95 -16.02
N LYS A 12 18.08 41.67 -14.73
CA LYS A 12 18.64 40.40 -14.29
C LYS A 12 17.65 39.30 -14.63
N THR A 13 17.99 38.46 -15.60
CA THR A 13 17.12 37.37 -16.05
C THR A 13 17.51 36.05 -15.38
N ILE A 14 16.56 35.11 -15.27
CA ILE A 14 16.77 33.78 -14.67
C ILE A 14 17.96 33.04 -15.29
N ASN A 15 18.22 33.28 -16.58
CA ASN A 15 19.31 32.67 -17.35
C ASN A 15 20.70 33.11 -16.86
N GLU A 16 20.83 34.31 -16.30
CA GLU A 16 22.12 34.80 -15.76
C GLU A 16 22.44 34.17 -14.39
N CYS A 17 21.41 33.76 -13.64
CA CYS A 17 21.57 33.09 -12.34
C CYS A 17 21.83 31.59 -12.49
N MET A 18 21.38 30.97 -13.59
CA MET A 18 21.42 29.52 -13.81
C MET A 18 22.83 28.90 -13.66
N PRO A 19 23.94 29.51 -14.14
CA PRO A 19 25.28 28.97 -13.91
C PRO A 19 25.71 28.95 -12.44
N MET A 20 25.21 29.89 -11.62
CA MET A 20 25.56 30.01 -10.20
C MET A 20 24.79 29.01 -9.33
N ILE A 21 23.57 28.65 -9.72
CA ILE A 21 22.69 27.76 -8.94
C ILE A 21 22.48 26.37 -9.58
N GLY A 22 22.92 26.17 -10.82
CA GLY A 22 22.55 25.02 -11.66
C GLY A 22 22.80 23.66 -10.99
N ALA A 23 23.97 23.47 -10.39
CA ALA A 23 24.28 22.22 -9.68
C ALA A 23 23.31 21.94 -8.51
N ARG A 24 22.94 22.97 -7.73
CA ARG A 24 21.96 22.84 -6.63
C ARG A 24 20.53 22.68 -7.15
N PHE A 25 20.22 23.33 -8.28
CA PHE A 25 18.93 23.22 -8.94
C PHE A 25 18.70 21.79 -9.46
N TYR A 26 19.69 21.18 -10.10
CA TYR A 26 19.63 19.77 -10.50
C TYR A 26 19.50 18.82 -9.31
N ALA A 27 20.26 19.04 -8.23
CA ALA A 27 20.11 18.26 -7.01
C ALA A 27 18.69 18.38 -6.42
N GLN A 28 18.08 19.56 -6.50
CA GLN A 28 16.71 19.77 -6.01
C GLN A 28 15.66 19.11 -6.90
N ILE A 29 15.86 19.10 -8.22
CA ILE A 29 15.03 18.36 -9.16
C ILE A 29 15.12 16.86 -8.87
N ASP A 30 16.33 16.32 -8.74
CA ASP A 30 16.56 14.91 -8.42
C ASP A 30 15.88 14.52 -7.10
N ASN A 31 16.08 15.30 -6.04
CA ASN A 31 15.37 15.12 -4.76
C ASN A 31 13.84 15.13 -4.91
N SER A 32 13.30 15.98 -5.80
CA SER A 32 11.87 16.03 -6.05
C SER A 32 11.36 14.80 -6.79
N HIS A 33 12.14 14.26 -7.73
CA HIS A 33 11.82 13.01 -8.44
C HIS A 33 11.89 11.81 -7.51
N VAL A 34 12.97 11.66 -6.74
CA VAL A 34 13.12 10.59 -5.74
C VAL A 34 11.96 10.62 -4.74
N ARG A 35 11.54 11.80 -4.32
CA ARG A 35 10.36 11.95 -3.46
C ARG A 35 9.08 11.51 -4.17
N GLY A 36 8.92 11.85 -5.45
CA GLY A 36 7.83 11.37 -6.29
C GLY A 36 7.77 9.85 -6.34
N ASP A 37 8.89 9.21 -6.68
CA ASP A 37 9.01 7.75 -6.76
C ASP A 37 8.66 7.08 -5.42
N ASN A 38 9.12 7.64 -4.30
CA ASN A 38 8.77 7.14 -2.97
C ASN A 38 7.26 7.22 -2.70
N LEU A 39 6.61 8.33 -3.07
CA LEU A 39 5.16 8.48 -2.89
C LEU A 39 4.37 7.53 -3.79
N GLU A 40 4.81 7.34 -5.03
CA GLU A 40 4.20 6.38 -5.95
C GLU A 40 4.31 4.94 -5.42
N ASN A 41 5.46 4.57 -4.88
CA ASN A 41 5.69 3.26 -4.27
C ASN A 41 4.79 3.03 -3.04
N GLU A 42 4.63 4.02 -2.16
CA GLU A 42 3.72 3.88 -1.01
C GLU A 42 2.25 3.86 -1.46
N LEU A 43 1.88 4.67 -2.46
CA LEU A 43 0.53 4.66 -3.03
C LEU A 43 0.19 3.29 -3.63
N ALA A 44 1.12 2.66 -4.34
CA ALA A 44 0.92 1.34 -4.91
C ALA A 44 0.60 0.29 -3.82
N LYS A 45 1.34 0.32 -2.70
CA LYS A 45 1.06 -0.56 -1.55
C LYS A 45 -0.32 -0.32 -0.95
N GLU A 46 -0.72 0.95 -0.78
CA GLU A 46 -2.04 1.30 -0.25
C GLU A 46 -3.19 0.89 -1.17
N LEU A 47 -3.00 0.95 -2.49
CA LEU A 47 -3.99 0.46 -3.46
C LEU A 47 -4.21 -1.06 -3.32
N ASP A 48 -3.12 -1.81 -3.13
CA ASP A 48 -3.18 -3.25 -2.89
C ASP A 48 -3.87 -3.55 -1.54
N CYS A 49 -3.51 -2.83 -0.46
CA CYS A 49 -4.21 -2.91 0.82
C CYS A 49 -5.71 -2.67 0.67
N GLY A 50 -6.11 -1.65 -0.09
CA GLY A 50 -7.52 -1.36 -0.36
C GLY A 50 -8.22 -2.47 -1.15
N ARG A 51 -7.52 -3.13 -2.10
CA ARG A 51 -8.06 -4.27 -2.85
C ARG A 51 -8.27 -5.48 -1.93
N LEU A 52 -7.29 -5.80 -1.09
CA LEU A 52 -7.35 -6.88 -0.11
C LEU A 52 -8.47 -6.64 0.91
N PHE A 53 -8.58 -5.43 1.44
CA PHE A 53 -9.66 -5.05 2.36
C PHE A 53 -11.05 -5.31 1.77
N ARG A 54 -11.29 -4.87 0.52
CA ARG A 54 -12.57 -5.12 -0.16
C ARG A 54 -12.84 -6.62 -0.37
N LEU A 55 -11.81 -7.42 -0.60
CA LEU A 55 -11.94 -8.87 -0.75
C LEU A 55 -12.37 -9.52 0.58
N ILE A 56 -11.71 -9.14 1.68
CA ILE A 56 -12.05 -9.62 3.03
C ILE A 56 -13.48 -9.22 3.39
N CYS A 57 -13.87 -7.96 3.18
CA CYS A 57 -15.25 -7.53 3.46
C CYS A 57 -16.31 -8.34 2.70
N LYS A 58 -16.03 -8.72 1.44
CA LYS A 58 -16.94 -9.57 0.66
C LYS A 58 -17.00 -11.00 1.20
N LEU A 59 -15.85 -11.55 1.60
CA LEU A 59 -15.77 -12.88 2.21
C LEU A 59 -16.57 -12.92 3.52
N ASP A 60 -16.34 -11.96 4.42
CA ASP A 60 -17.04 -11.88 5.71
C ASP A 60 -18.54 -11.66 5.54
N ALA A 61 -18.95 -10.78 4.61
CA ALA A 61 -20.37 -10.55 4.33
C ALA A 61 -21.11 -11.80 3.83
N LEU A 62 -20.40 -12.73 3.16
CA LEU A 62 -20.98 -13.99 2.69
C LEU A 62 -20.99 -15.08 3.77
N LEU A 63 -19.94 -15.15 4.60
CA LEU A 63 -19.75 -16.24 5.56
C LEU A 63 -20.48 -16.04 6.88
N GLU A 64 -20.57 -14.81 7.40
CA GLU A 64 -21.08 -14.52 8.76
C GLU A 64 -22.56 -14.06 8.76
N ARG A 65 -23.39 -14.60 7.86
CA ARG A 65 -24.81 -14.21 7.79
C ARG A 65 -25.57 -14.70 9.04
N PRO A 66 -26.14 -13.80 9.87
CA PRO A 66 -26.71 -14.17 11.17
C PRO A 66 -27.89 -15.15 11.03
N GLU A 67 -28.66 -15.06 9.96
CA GLU A 67 -29.77 -15.97 9.63
C GLU A 67 -29.34 -17.43 9.39
N HIS A 68 -28.04 -17.70 9.23
CA HIS A 68 -27.50 -19.04 8.98
C HIS A 68 -26.57 -19.54 10.10
N SER A 69 -26.29 -18.72 11.11
CA SER A 69 -25.46 -19.07 12.28
C SER A 69 -26.01 -20.28 13.07
N ILE A 70 -27.34 -20.49 13.01
CA ILE A 70 -28.04 -21.60 13.69
C ILE A 70 -28.14 -22.84 12.79
N ASN A 71 -27.97 -22.70 11.47
CA ASN A 71 -28.22 -23.76 10.50
C ASN A 71 -26.90 -24.28 9.91
N HIS A 72 -26.29 -25.25 10.61
CA HIS A 72 -24.98 -25.84 10.26
C HIS A 72 -24.88 -26.30 8.79
N ALA A 73 -26.01 -26.77 8.24
CA ALA A 73 -26.14 -27.25 6.86
C ALA A 73 -25.88 -26.16 5.78
N TRP A 74 -26.06 -24.88 6.11
CA TRP A 74 -25.82 -23.78 5.16
C TRP A 74 -24.34 -23.62 4.80
N SER A 75 -23.48 -23.84 5.80
CA SER A 75 -22.02 -23.69 5.66
C SER A 75 -21.32 -24.96 5.19
N GLU A 76 -22.00 -26.12 5.21
CA GLU A 76 -21.40 -27.45 4.91
C GLU A 76 -21.75 -28.01 3.53
N THR A 77 -22.38 -27.23 2.64
CA THR A 77 -22.76 -27.69 1.30
C THR A 77 -22.16 -26.84 0.18
N GLY A 78 -21.46 -27.51 -0.74
CA GLY A 78 -20.97 -26.95 -2.01
C GLY A 78 -19.90 -25.87 -1.86
N ASP A 79 -19.93 -24.87 -2.74
CA ASP A 79 -18.91 -23.81 -2.85
C ASP A 79 -18.74 -22.97 -1.56
N ARG A 80 -19.78 -22.88 -0.72
CA ARG A 80 -19.73 -22.13 0.54
C ARG A 80 -18.84 -22.80 1.58
N TYR A 81 -18.79 -24.13 1.60
CA TYR A 81 -17.90 -24.87 2.49
C TYR A 81 -16.43 -24.64 2.13
N ILE A 82 -16.13 -24.56 0.82
CA ILE A 82 -14.79 -24.24 0.33
C ILE A 82 -14.36 -22.84 0.78
N LEU A 83 -15.26 -21.85 0.68
CA LEU A 83 -14.97 -20.48 1.15
C LEU A 83 -14.76 -20.42 2.67
N LYS A 84 -15.50 -21.21 3.46
CA LYS A 84 -15.31 -21.34 4.91
C LYS A 84 -13.94 -21.93 5.24
N LEU A 85 -13.56 -23.04 4.60
CA LEU A 85 -12.25 -23.66 4.79
C LEU A 85 -11.11 -22.70 4.39
N PHE A 86 -11.29 -21.94 3.30
CA PHE A 86 -10.32 -20.93 2.89
C PHE A 86 -10.18 -19.80 3.92
N ARG A 87 -11.30 -19.33 4.48
CA ARG A 87 -11.31 -18.36 5.58
C ARG A 87 -10.58 -18.89 6.82
N ASP A 88 -10.82 -20.15 7.18
CA ASP A 88 -10.11 -20.79 8.31
C ASP A 88 -8.62 -20.94 8.03
N PHE A 89 -8.24 -21.34 6.81
CA PHE A 89 -6.84 -21.44 6.39
C PHE A 89 -6.09 -20.10 6.45
N ILE A 90 -6.77 -18.99 6.13
CA ILE A 90 -6.16 -17.66 6.16
C ILE A 90 -6.10 -17.10 7.58
N PHE A 91 -7.20 -17.13 8.32
CA PHE A 91 -7.35 -16.37 9.58
C PHE A 91 -7.22 -17.22 10.86
N HIS A 92 -7.26 -18.55 10.75
CA HIS A 92 -7.06 -19.47 11.88
C HIS A 92 -5.75 -20.25 11.72
N SER A 93 -4.68 -19.53 11.40
CA SER A 93 -3.33 -20.11 11.35
C SER A 93 -2.86 -20.51 12.75
N VAL A 94 -2.19 -21.66 12.84
CA VAL A 94 -1.61 -22.19 14.09
C VAL A 94 -0.11 -22.37 13.95
N GLY A 95 0.62 -22.10 15.02
CA GLY A 95 2.06 -22.30 15.13
C GLY A 95 2.45 -23.75 15.37
N PHE A 96 3.74 -23.97 15.60
CA PHE A 96 4.29 -25.31 15.77
C PHE A 96 3.76 -26.01 17.03
N ASP A 97 3.53 -25.26 18.10
CA ASP A 97 3.02 -25.78 19.37
C ASP A 97 1.47 -25.70 19.45
N GLY A 98 0.80 -25.41 18.32
CA GLY A 98 -0.66 -25.30 18.22
C GLY A 98 -1.23 -23.97 18.72
N GLU A 99 -0.38 -22.99 19.01
CA GLU A 99 -0.76 -21.66 19.41
C GLU A 99 -1.38 -20.87 18.23
N PRO A 100 -2.43 -20.06 18.45
CA PRO A 100 -3.00 -19.24 17.38
C PRO A 100 -2.01 -18.13 16.99
N ILE A 101 -1.71 -18.02 15.69
CA ILE A 101 -0.78 -17.01 15.15
C ILE A 101 -1.49 -16.18 14.08
N LEU A 102 -1.27 -14.86 14.15
CA LEU A 102 -1.65 -13.93 13.09
C LEU A 102 -0.44 -13.64 12.20
N ASP A 103 -0.32 -14.37 11.08
CA ASP A 103 0.69 -14.11 10.06
C ASP A 103 0.12 -13.27 8.92
N ILE A 104 0.40 -11.97 8.95
CA ILE A 104 -0.04 -11.03 7.91
C ILE A 104 0.60 -11.33 6.55
N ALA A 105 1.84 -11.86 6.51
CA ALA A 105 2.50 -12.18 5.25
C ALA A 105 1.80 -13.36 4.57
N HIS A 106 1.43 -14.40 5.33
CA HIS A 106 0.60 -15.50 4.84
C HIS A 106 -0.74 -15.01 4.29
N ILE A 107 -1.45 -14.15 5.05
CA ILE A 107 -2.74 -13.59 4.63
C ILE A 107 -2.61 -12.83 3.31
N VAL A 108 -1.64 -11.92 3.21
CA VAL A 108 -1.41 -11.11 2.01
C VAL A 108 -1.03 -11.99 0.82
N GLN A 109 -0.15 -12.99 1.00
CA GLN A 109 0.22 -13.92 -0.06
C GLN A 109 -0.96 -14.75 -0.56
N CYS A 110 -1.81 -15.23 0.35
CA CYS A 110 -2.97 -16.05 -0.02
C CYS A 110 -4.04 -15.25 -0.76
N LEU A 111 -4.28 -14.01 -0.36
CA LEU A 111 -5.28 -13.14 -1.01
C LEU A 111 -4.78 -12.49 -2.32
N ASN A 112 -3.46 -12.49 -2.55
CA ASN A 112 -2.87 -12.00 -3.81
C ASN A 112 -2.75 -13.07 -4.90
N LYS A 113 -2.98 -14.36 -4.60
CA LYS A 113 -3.05 -15.45 -5.58
C LYS A 113 -4.37 -15.42 -6.34
#